data_AF-A0A662TJX0-F1
#
_entry.id   AF-A0A662TJX0-F1
#
_cell.length_a   1.000
_cell.length_b   1.000
_cell.length_c   1.000
_cell.angle_alpha   90.00
_cell.angle_beta   90.00
_cell.angle_gamma   90.00
#
_symmetry.space_group_name_H-M   'P 1'
#
loop_
_entity.id
_entity.type
_entity.pdbx_description
1 polymer ?
#
loop_
_entity_poly.entity_id
_entity_poly.type
_entity_poly.pdbx_seq_one_letter_code
_entity_poly.pdbx_strand_id
1 'polypeptide(L)' 'MRTETLSIRIRKDLKDKMRKVKIDWRKEIEGFIESKIREIEAKEIIDYISSITASIPASSEPAWKSIREYRERG' A
#
# COMPACT_ATOMS: atom_id res chain seq x y z
N MET A 1 2.54 14.57 -21.14
CA MET A 1 2.30 13.33 -20.37
C MET A 1 2.17 12.18 -21.36
N ARG A 2 2.93 11.09 -21.18
CA ARG A 2 2.80 9.90 -22.04
C ARG A 2 1.68 9.03 -21.47
N THR A 3 0.77 8.57 -22.31
CA THR A 3 -0.33 7.67 -21.93
C THR A 3 -0.17 6.35 -22.66
N GLU A 4 -0.54 5.26 -22.01
CA GLU A 4 -0.50 3.91 -22.56
C GLU A 4 -1.89 3.28 -22.54
N THR A 5 -2.19 2.37 -23.46
CA THR A 5 -3.53 1.78 -23.58
C THR A 5 -3.64 0.52 -22.73
N LEU A 6 -4.57 0.53 -21.76
CA LEU A 6 -4.97 -0.65 -21.00
C LEU A 6 -6.23 -1.29 -21.60
N SER A 7 -6.10 -2.48 -22.20
CA SER A 7 -7.23 -3.23 -22.75
C SER A 7 -7.58 -4.42 -21.86
N ILE A 8 -8.78 -4.40 -21.26
CA ILE A 8 -9.27 -5.44 -20.36
C ILE A 8 -10.57 -6.03 -20.91
N ARG A 9 -10.63 -7.37 -20.97
CA ARG A 9 -11.88 -8.08 -21.27
C ARG A 9 -12.73 -8.15 -20.01
N ILE A 10 -13.94 -7.62 -20.07
CA ILE A 10 -14.93 -7.69 -19.01
C ILE A 10 -16.21 -8.35 -19.50
N ARG A 11 -17.07 -8.79 -18.57
CA ARG A 11 -18.38 -9.33 -18.95
C ARG A 11 -19.21 -8.27 -19.68
N LYS A 12 -19.97 -8.70 -20.68
CA LYS A 12 -20.80 -7.82 -21.53
C LYS A 12 -21.81 -7.03 -20.69
N ASP A 13 -22.48 -7.69 -19.75
CA ASP A 13 -23.49 -7.07 -18.88
C ASP A 13 -22.90 -5.96 -18.00
N LEU A 14 -21.66 -6.11 -17.54
CA LEU A 14 -20.95 -5.07 -16.79
C LEU A 14 -20.65 -3.87 -17.69
N LYS A 15 -20.17 -4.09 -18.90
CA LYS A 15 -19.92 -3.00 -19.86
C LYS A 15 -21.20 -2.24 -20.18
N ASP A 16 -22.33 -2.94 -20.31
CA ASP A 16 -23.63 -2.33 -20.56
C ASP A 16 -24.10 -1.50 -19.36
N LYS A 17 -23.91 -1.98 -18.13
CA LYS A 17 -24.15 -1.19 -16.91
C LYS A 17 -23.25 0.05 -16.85
N MET A 18 -21.97 -0.08 -17.16
CA MET A 18 -21.03 1.03 -17.18
C MET A 18 -21.47 2.13 -18.16
N ARG A 19 -21.98 1.76 -19.34
CA ARG A 19 -22.46 2.70 -20.36
C ARG A 19 -23.70 3.50 -19.93
N LYS A 20 -24.54 2.92 -19.06
CA LYS A 20 -25.75 3.59 -18.55
C LYS A 20 -25.44 4.67 -17.51
N VAL A 21 -24.27 4.61 -16.90
CA VAL A 21 -23.86 5.52 -15.82
C VAL A 21 -22.90 6.57 -16.39
N LYS A 22 -23.23 7.86 -16.22
CA LYS A 22 -22.38 8.99 -16.65
C LYS A 22 -21.31 9.28 -15.61
N ILE A 23 -20.21 8.54 -15.65
CA ILE A 23 -19.01 8.81 -14.86
C ILE A 23 -17.75 8.72 -15.73
N ASP A 24 -16.68 9.36 -15.28
CA ASP A 24 -15.36 9.24 -15.91
C ASP A 24 -14.70 7.91 -15.51
N TRP A 25 -15.04 6.86 -16.26
CA TRP A 25 -14.50 5.52 -16.03
C TRP A 25 -12.97 5.45 -16.15
N ARG A 26 -12.31 6.37 -16.88
CA ARG A 26 -10.83 6.39 -16.91
C ARG A 26 -10.32 6.77 -15.53
N LYS A 27 -10.80 7.89 -14.99
CA LYS A 27 -10.40 8.39 -13.67
C LYS A 27 -10.68 7.39 -12.56
N GLU A 28 -11.85 6.75 -12.58
CA GLU A 28 -12.20 5.73 -11.57
C GLU A 28 -11.28 4.51 -11.62
N ILE A 29 -10.96 4.03 -12.83
CA ILE A 29 -10.08 2.87 -13.00
C ILE A 29 -8.63 3.21 -12.63
N GLU A 30 -8.13 4.37 -13.07
CA GLU A 30 -6.78 4.84 -12.69
C GLU A 30 -6.66 5.00 -11.17
N GLY A 31 -7.63 5.67 -10.54
CA GLY A 31 -7.63 5.84 -9.08
C GLY A 31 -7.71 4.52 -8.31
N PHE A 32 -8.52 3.56 -8.80
CA PHE A 32 -8.54 2.22 -8.23
C PHE A 32 -7.19 1.51 -8.35
N ILE A 33 -6.57 1.56 -9.53
CA ILE A 33 -5.27 0.93 -9.77
C ILE A 33 -4.19 1.55 -8.87
N GLU A 34 -4.10 2.87 -8.81
CA GLU A 34 -3.15 3.58 -7.95
C GLU A 34 -3.34 3.23 -6.47
N SER A 35 -4.58 3.23 -5.99
CA SER A 35 -4.88 2.87 -4.61
C SER A 35 -4.50 1.42 -4.32
N LYS A 36 -4.74 0.50 -5.25
CA LYS A 36 -4.42 -0.92 -5.07
C LYS A 36 -2.91 -1.16 -5.08
N ILE A 37 -2.15 -0.45 -5.92
CA ILE A 37 -0.69 -0.50 -5.92
C ILE A 37 -0.14 -0.06 -4.56
N ARG A 38 -0.58 1.11 -4.06
CA ARG A 38 -0.15 1.61 -2.74
C ARG A 38 -0.45 0.65 -1.60
N GLU A 39 -1.61 0.01 -1.63
CA GLU A 39 -2.00 -1.00 -0.63
C GLU A 39 -1.05 -2.20 -0.64
N ILE A 40 -0.71 -2.71 -1.83
CA ILE A 40 0.19 -3.86 -1.99
C ILE A 40 1.61 -3.49 -1.55
N GLU A 41 2.13 -2.35 -2.00
CA GLU A 41 3.47 -1.88 -1.61
C GLU A 41 3.58 -1.67 -0.10
N ALA A 42 2.56 -1.06 0.53
CA ALA A 42 2.53 -0.87 1.97
C ALA A 42 2.55 -2.21 2.71
N LYS A 43 1.80 -3.21 2.22
CA LYS A 43 1.78 -4.54 2.78
C LYS A 43 3.15 -5.22 2.65
N GLU A 44 3.79 -5.14 1.50
CA GLU A 44 5.12 -5.71 1.27
C GLU A 44 6.17 -5.12 2.23
N ILE A 45 6.11 -3.81 2.49
CA ILE A 45 7.01 -3.15 3.45
C ILE A 45 6.76 -3.66 4.87
N ILE A 46 5.50 -3.79 5.29
CA ILE A 46 5.14 -4.30 6.63
C ILE A 46 5.59 -5.75 6.78
N ASP A 47 5.35 -6.59 5.75
CA ASP A 47 5.75 -7.99 5.75
C ASP A 47 7.28 -8.11 5.81
N TYR A 48 8.01 -7.25 5.09
CA TYR A 48 9.47 -7.18 5.15
C TYR A 48 9.99 -6.80 6.54
N ILE A 49 9.45 -5.73 7.15
CA ILE A 49 9.82 -5.32 8.53
C ILE A 49 9.52 -6.46 9.51
N SER A 50 8.36 -7.10 9.37
CA SER A 50 7.96 -8.23 10.21
C SER A 50 8.94 -9.40 10.06
N SER A 51 9.39 -9.70 8.84
CA SER A 51 10.37 -10.76 8.59
C SER A 51 11.73 -10.49 9.24
N ILE A 52 12.21 -9.24 9.19
CA ILE A 52 13.46 -8.86 9.83
C ILE A 52 13.32 -8.91 11.34
N THR A 53 12.26 -8.31 11.89
CA THR A 53 12.06 -8.21 13.33
C THR A 53 11.82 -9.56 13.98
N ALA A 54 11.22 -10.53 13.28
CA ALA A 54 11.08 -11.90 13.77
C ALA A 54 12.41 -12.58 14.07
N SER A 55 13.49 -12.19 13.38
CA SER A 55 14.84 -12.74 13.60
C SER A 55 15.62 -12.04 14.72
N ILE A 56 15.13 -10.90 15.22
CA ILE A 56 15.81 -10.10 16.23
C ILE A 56 15.37 -10.58 17.62
N PRO A 57 16.29 -11.03 18.49
CA PRO A 57 15.95 -11.40 19.85
C PRO A 57 15.47 -10.18 20.65
N ALA A 58 14.53 -10.40 21.56
CA ALA A 58 14.08 -9.34 22.46
C ALA A 58 15.26 -8.79 23.28
N SER A 59 15.35 -7.46 23.38
CA SER A 59 16.36 -6.81 24.22
C SER A 59 16.18 -7.20 25.68
N SER A 60 17.29 -7.49 26.36
CA SER A 60 17.33 -7.74 27.81
C SER A 60 17.05 -6.48 28.62
N GLU A 61 17.33 -5.30 28.05
CA GLU A 61 17.02 -4.01 28.68
C GLU A 61 15.80 -3.35 28.03
N PRO A 62 14.88 -2.80 28.84
CA PRO A 62 13.71 -2.14 28.32
C PRO A 62 14.06 -0.79 27.70
N ALA A 63 13.46 -0.49 26.55
CA ALA A 63 13.78 0.69 25.73
C ALA A 63 13.72 2.03 26.48
N TRP A 64 12.80 2.18 27.45
CA TRP A 64 12.65 3.41 28.22
C TRP A 64 13.90 3.74 29.06
N LYS A 65 14.63 2.72 29.53
CA LYS A 65 15.87 2.89 30.30
C LYS A 65 16.95 3.51 29.41
N SER A 66 17.16 2.92 28.24
CA SER A 66 18.13 3.41 27.25
C SER A 66 17.80 4.83 26.74
N ILE A 67 16.51 5.13 26.52
CA ILE A 67 16.06 6.48 26.11
C ILE A 67 16.34 7.51 27.22
N ARG A 68 16.06 7.16 28.48
CA ARG A 68 16.31 8.03 29.63
C ARG A 68 17.82 8.31 29.78
N GLU A 69 18.64 7.27 29.74
CA GLU A 69 20.09 7.40 29.86
C GLU A 69 20.69 8.25 28.73
N TYR A 70 20.17 8.13 27.50
CA TYR A 70 20.61 8.97 26.38
C TYR A 70 20.26 10.45 26.60
N ARG A 71 19.05 10.75 27.11
CA ARG A 71 18.63 12.12 27.42
C ARG A 71 19.43 12.75 28.55
N GLU A 72 19.81 11.97 29.54
CA GLU A 72 20.60 12.47 30.70
C GLU A 72 22.09 12.64 30.36
N ARG A 73 22.59 12.03 29.26
CA ARG A 73 23.98 12.17 28.79
C ARG A 73 24.21 13.31 27.80
N GLY A 74 23.14 13.90 27.24
CA GLY A 74 23.20 15.07 26.34
C GLY A 74 23.03 16.36 27.12
#